data_AF-A0A2T6ACZ2-F1
#
_entry.id   AF-A0A2T6ACZ2-F1
#
_cell.length_a   1.000
_cell.length_b   1.000
_cell.length_c   1.000
_cell.angle_alpha   90.00
_cell.angle_beta   90.00
_cell.angle_gamma   90.00
#
_symmetry.space_group_name_H-M   'P 1'
#
loop_
_entity.id
_entity.type
_entity.pdbx_description
1 polymer ?
#
loop_
_entity_poly.entity_id
_entity_poly.type
_entity_poly.pdbx_seq_one_letter_code
_entity_poly.pdbx_strand_id
1 'polypeptide(L)'
;MHFLYILYSERLDKYYTGETPDADIRLDLHNKHHFKNAFTNAADDWTIKLTFNTDSKENALYLESFIKRMKSKTFIEKVINNPSILNQILEKRA
;
A
#
# COMPACT_ATOMS: atom_id res chain seq x y z
N MET A 1 10.01 -7.12 10.58
CA MET A 1 9.08 -7.54 9.52
C MET A 1 7.91 -6.58 9.48
N HIS A 2 7.67 -5.96 8.33
CA HIS A 2 6.55 -5.05 8.08
C HIS A 2 5.98 -5.38 6.69
N PHE A 3 4.75 -4.97 6.43
CA PHE A 3 4.11 -5.17 5.15
C PHE A 3 3.88 -3.83 4.48
N LEU A 4 4.26 -3.75 3.20
CA LEU A 4 3.68 -2.78 2.28
C LEU A 4 2.31 -3.32 1.84
N TYR A 5 1.28 -2.48 1.89
CA TYR A 5 -0.03 -2.83 1.34
C TYR A 5 -0.54 -1.78 0.37
N ILE A 6 -1.35 -2.24 -0.59
CA ILE A 6 -2.09 -1.39 -1.51
C ILE A 6 -3.57 -1.71 -1.36
N LEU A 7 -4.34 -0.69 -1.03
CA LEU A 7 -5.79 -0.72 -0.99
C LEU A 7 -6.37 -0.11 -2.25
N TYR A 8 -7.57 -0.56 -2.61
CA TYR A 8 -8.38 0.03 -3.67
C TYR A 8 -9.82 0.18 -3.19
N SER A 9 -10.40 1.35 -3.46
CA SER A 9 -11.83 1.61 -3.33
C SER A 9 -12.44 1.64 -4.72
N GLU A 10 -13.44 0.79 -4.95
CA GLU A 10 -14.16 0.73 -6.22
C GLU A 10 -15.04 1.97 -6.39
N ARG A 11 -15.66 2.44 -5.31
CA ARG A 11 -16.50 3.65 -5.29
C ARG A 11 -15.73 4.91 -5.65
N LEU A 12 -14.48 5.01 -5.23
CA LEU A 12 -13.64 6.19 -5.50
C LEU A 12 -12.74 6.04 -6.73
N ASP A 13 -12.62 4.84 -7.28
CA ASP A 13 -11.59 4.46 -8.27
C ASP A 13 -10.18 4.94 -7.86
N LYS A 14 -9.86 4.75 -6.57
CA LYS A 14 -8.61 5.26 -5.97
C LYS A 14 -7.83 4.17 -5.29
N TYR A 15 -6.52 4.26 -5.45
CA TYR A 15 -5.55 3.46 -4.72
C TYR A 15 -5.04 4.22 -3.50
N TYR A 16 -4.78 3.47 -2.43
CA TYR A 16 -4.05 3.95 -1.26
C TYR A 16 -2.90 2.99 -0.97
N THR A 17 -1.70 3.52 -0.76
CA THR A 17 -0.51 2.73 -0.42
C THR A 17 -0.02 3.12 0.97
N GLY A 18 0.32 2.13 1.79
CA GLY A 18 0.85 2.36 3.13
C GLY A 18 1.65 1.16 3.64
N GLU A 19 2.23 1.33 4.83
CA GLU A 19 2.87 0.24 5.57
C GLU A 19 2.17 -0.07 6.90
N THR A 20 2.27 -1.33 7.32
CA THR A 20 1.76 -1.79 8.60
C THR A 20 2.44 -3.10 9.02
N PRO A 21 2.57 -3.39 10.32
CA PRO A 21 2.93 -4.73 10.79
C PRO A 21 1.81 -5.77 10.58
N ASP A 22 0.55 -5.33 10.43
CA ASP A 22 -0.62 -6.18 10.20
C ASP A 22 -1.59 -5.51 9.21
N ALA A 23 -1.78 -6.12 8.04
CA ALA A 23 -2.57 -5.55 6.95
C ALA A 23 -4.08 -5.72 7.15
N ASP A 24 -4.52 -6.82 7.75
CA ASP A 24 -5.93 -7.12 7.95
C ASP A 24 -6.52 -6.21 9.03
N ILE A 25 -5.82 -6.06 10.16
CA ILE A 25 -6.21 -5.10 11.20
C ILE A 25 -6.24 -3.68 10.62
N ARG A 26 -5.24 -3.31 9.81
CA ARG A 26 -5.19 -1.97 9.23
C ARG A 26 -6.33 -1.70 8.26
N LEU A 27 -6.72 -2.70 7.46
CA LEU A 27 -7.87 -2.60 6.56
C LEU A 27 -9.17 -2.33 7.34
N ASP A 28 -9.42 -3.11 8.39
CA ASP A 28 -10.58 -2.95 9.26
C ASP A 28 -10.64 -1.53 9.87
N LEU A 29 -9.50 -1.03 10.37
CA LEU A 29 -9.40 0.34 10.91
C LEU A 29 -9.71 1.42 9.86
N HIS A 30 -9.28 1.23 8.60
CA HIS A 30 -9.59 2.17 7.51
C HIS A 30 -11.07 2.16 7.16
N ASN A 31 -11.68 0.98 7.00
CA ASN A 31 -13.11 0.87 6.69
C ASN A 31 -14.01 1.33 7.83
N LYS A 32 -13.53 1.29 9.08
CA LYS A 32 -14.22 1.83 10.27
C LYS A 32 -13.95 3.33 10.52
N HIS A 33 -13.22 4.01 9.62
CA HIS A 33 -12.84 5.42 9.76
C HIS A 33 -12.17 5.74 11.10
N HIS A 34 -11.40 4.80 11.64
CA HIS A 34 -10.77 4.93 12.95
C HIS A 34 -9.80 6.12 13.00
N PHE A 35 -9.11 6.41 11.89
CA PHE A 35 -8.13 7.48 11.79
C PHE A 35 -8.81 8.81 11.41
N LYS A 36 -8.94 9.74 12.37
CA LYS A 36 -9.53 11.06 12.09
C LYS A 36 -8.74 11.83 11.03
N ASN A 37 -9.45 12.47 10.09
CA ASN A 37 -8.89 13.24 8.97
C ASN A 37 -7.96 12.45 8.02
N ALA A 38 -8.03 11.12 8.01
CA ALA A 38 -7.26 10.32 7.07
C ALA A 38 -7.85 10.38 5.65
N PHE A 39 -6.99 10.31 4.64
CA PHE A 39 -7.40 10.20 3.24
C PHE A 39 -8.36 9.01 3.00
N THR A 40 -8.14 7.92 3.73
CA THR A 40 -8.94 6.71 3.64
C THR A 40 -10.35 6.88 4.19
N ASN A 41 -10.65 7.91 4.99
CA ASN A 41 -12.02 8.18 5.45
C ASN A 41 -12.97 8.61 4.32
N ALA A 42 -12.45 8.88 3.13
CA ALA A 42 -13.28 9.18 1.96
C ALA A 42 -14.10 7.96 1.48
N ALA A 43 -13.76 6.74 1.92
CA ALA A 43 -14.41 5.50 1.54
C ALA A 43 -14.42 4.49 2.70
N ASP A 44 -15.36 3.55 2.63
CA ASP A 44 -15.53 2.43 3.56
C ASP A 44 -15.46 1.06 2.86
N ASP A 45 -15.25 1.06 1.54
CA ASP A 45 -15.17 -0.10 0.65
C ASP A 45 -13.72 -0.45 0.26
N TRP A 46 -12.74 -0.09 1.10
CA TRP A 46 -11.35 -0.42 0.79
C TRP A 46 -11.17 -1.94 0.78
N THR A 47 -10.44 -2.41 -0.22
CA THR A 47 -10.05 -3.82 -0.38
C THR A 47 -8.54 -3.92 -0.56
N ILE A 48 -7.91 -4.92 0.05
CA ILE A 48 -6.49 -5.21 -0.18
C ILE A 48 -6.33 -5.76 -1.59
N LYS A 49 -5.52 -5.09 -2.41
CA LYS A 49 -5.10 -5.57 -3.74
C LYS A 49 -3.70 -6.17 -3.74
N LEU A 50 -2.85 -5.74 -2.81
CA LEU A 50 -1.52 -6.28 -2.65
C LEU A 50 -1.08 -6.17 -1.19
N THR A 51 -0.42 -7.22 -0.72
CA THR A 51 0.39 -7.23 0.50
C THR A 51 1.76 -7.79 0.16
N PHE A 52 2.80 -7.07 0.53
CA PHE A 52 4.18 -7.41 0.24
C PHE A 52 5.00 -7.35 1.52
N ASN A 53 5.60 -8.47 1.89
CA ASN A 53 6.38 -8.58 3.12
C ASN A 53 7.78 -7.98 2.92
N THR A 54 8.25 -7.24 3.92
CA THR A 54 9.61 -6.69 3.97
C THR A 54 10.31 -7.05 5.27
N ASP A 55 11.63 -7.27 5.19
CA ASP A 55 12.45 -7.65 6.34
C ASP A 55 12.44 -6.57 7.43
N SER A 56 12.48 -5.29 7.01
CA SER A 56 12.50 -4.13 7.89
C SER A 56 11.37 -3.14 7.58
N LYS A 57 11.01 -2.34 8.59
CA LYS A 57 10.09 -1.19 8.42
C LYS A 57 10.63 -0.18 7.41
N GLU A 58 11.94 0.02 7.40
CA GLU A 58 12.61 0.95 6.49
C GLU A 58 12.45 0.55 5.03
N ASN A 59 12.50 -0.75 4.73
CA ASN A 59 12.24 -1.28 3.38
C ASN A 59 10.79 -1.01 2.95
N ALA A 60 9.82 -1.24 3.85
CA ALA A 60 8.41 -0.94 3.57
C ALA A 60 8.18 0.56 3.31
N LEU A 61 8.73 1.43 4.17
CA LEU A 61 8.63 2.89 4.02
C LEU A 61 9.30 3.39 2.75
N TYR A 62 10.43 2.79 2.36
CA TYR A 62 11.11 3.11 1.10
C TYR A 62 10.24 2.76 -0.11
N LEU A 63 9.68 1.54 -0.14
CA LEU A 63 8.78 1.11 -1.21
C LEU A 63 7.49 1.96 -1.26
N GLU A 64 6.91 2.26 -0.11
CA GLU A 64 5.74 3.14 -0.01
C GLU A 64 6.02 4.51 -0.63
N SER A 65 7.14 5.11 -0.25
CA SER A 65 7.58 6.42 -0.77
C SER A 65 7.87 6.35 -2.27
N PHE A 66 8.50 5.27 -2.73
CA PHE A 66 8.79 5.05 -4.14
C PHE A 66 7.50 4.99 -4.97
N ILE A 67 6.52 4.17 -4.57
CA ILE A 67 5.24 4.02 -5.25
C ILE A 67 4.48 5.34 -5.26
N LYS A 68 4.39 6.04 -4.12
CA LYS A 68 3.72 7.34 -4.01
C LYS A 68 4.36 8.40 -4.90
N ARG A 69 5.68 8.39 -5.05
CA ARG A 69 6.42 9.33 -5.92
C ARG A 69 6.13 9.12 -7.40
N MET A 70 5.84 7.89 -7.83
CA MET A 70 5.52 7.60 -9.23
C MET A 70 4.23 8.27 -9.69
N LYS A 71 3.27 8.54 -8.77
CA LYS A 71 1.98 9.19 -9.06
C LYS A 71 1.27 8.62 -10.30
N SER A 72 1.39 7.31 -10.50
CA SER A 72 0.93 6.63 -11.72
C SER A 72 0.06 5.45 -11.35
N LYS A 73 -1.22 5.50 -11.76
CA LYS A 73 -2.18 4.40 -11.62
C LYS A 73 -1.67 3.14 -12.33
N THR A 74 -1.17 3.30 -13.56
CA THR A 74 -0.59 2.21 -14.35
C THR A 74 0.62 1.56 -13.67
N PHE A 75 1.44 2.36 -12.97
CA PHE A 75 2.55 1.80 -12.20
C PHE A 75 2.06 0.97 -11.01
N ILE A 76 1.06 1.46 -10.27
CA ILE A 76 0.45 0.72 -9.16
C ILE A 76 -0.14 -0.60 -9.66
N GLU A 77 -0.90 -0.58 -10.75
CA GLU A 77 -1.46 -1.79 -11.37
C GLU A 77 -0.37 -2.75 -11.83
N LYS A 78 0.71 -2.25 -12.42
CA LYS A 78 1.87 -3.05 -12.79
C LYS A 78 2.52 -3.73 -11.58
N VAL A 79 2.63 -3.03 -10.45
CA VAL A 79 3.15 -3.57 -9.18
C VAL A 79 2.21 -4.62 -8.60
N ILE A 80 0.89 -4.40 -8.65
CA ILE A 80 -0.12 -5.38 -8.20
C ILE A 80 -0.04 -6.65 -9.05
N ASN A 81 0.03 -6.50 -10.38
CA ASN A 81 0.10 -7.62 -11.31
C ASN A 81 1.45 -8.34 -11.29
N ASN A 82 2.53 -7.64 -10.92
CA ASN A 82 3.87 -8.22 -10.81
C ASN A 82 4.62 -7.68 -9.57
N PRO A 83 4.36 -8.26 -8.39
CA PRO A 83 4.98 -7.82 -7.13
C PRO A 83 6.50 -7.99 -7.09
N SER A 84 7.09 -8.82 -7.97
CA SER A 84 8.55 -9.02 -8.04
C SER A 84 9.32 -7.73 -8.36
N ILE A 85 8.65 -6.72 -8.94
CA ILE A 85 9.22 -5.39 -9.17
C ILE A 85 9.67 -4.75 -7.85
N LEU A 86 8.98 -5.02 -6.74
CA LEU A 86 9.33 -4.48 -5.42
C LEU A 86 10.67 -5.03 -4.93
N ASN A 87 10.95 -6.32 -5.16
CA ASN A 87 12.26 -6.89 -4.88
C ASN A 87 13.36 -6.18 -5.68
N GLN A 88 13.15 -6.00 -6.99
CA GLN A 88 14.13 -5.31 -7.85
C GLN A 88 14.38 -3.86 -7.42
N ILE A 89 13.36 -3.18 -6.89
CA ILE A 89 13.50 -1.82 -6.34
C ILE A 89 14.32 -1.83 -5.06
N LEU A 90 14.10 -2.83 -4.18
CA LEU A 90 14.89 -2.99 -2.95
C LEU A 90 16.35 -3.37 -3.25
N GLU A 91 16.60 -4.24 -4.22
CA GLU A 91 17.95 -4.62 -4.63
C GLU A 91 18.75 -3.42 -5.16
N LYS A 92 18.11 -2.48 -5.85
CA LYS A 92 18.73 -1.23 -6.32
C LYS A 92 18.99 -0.20 -5.22
N ARG A 93 18.46 -0.40 -4.02
CA ARG A 93 18.73 0.46 -2.84
C ARG A 93 20.07 0.10 -2.17
N ALA A 94 20.49 -1.16 -2.30
CA ALA A 94 21.68 -1.72 -1.64
C ALA A 94 22.99 -1.22 -2.27
#